data_AF-A0A9W7DVW0-F1
#
_entry.id   AF-A0A9W7DVW0-F1
#
_cell.length_a   1.000
_cell.length_b   1.000
_cell.length_c   1.000
_cell.angle_alpha   90.00
_cell.angle_beta   90.00
_cell.angle_gamma   90.00
#
_symmetry.space_group_name_H-M   'P 1'
#
loop_
_entity.id
_entity.type
_entity.pdbx_description
1 polymer ?
#
loop_
_entity_poly.entity_id
_entity_poly.type
_entity_poly.pdbx_seq_one_letter_code
_entity_poly.pdbx_strand_id
1 'polypeptide(L)'
;MRGAGCTLNDILDRDIDGSVSRTASRPLPSGAATLPGAVTWLSLQLSLGLCVLLALPNQAQTVKLGILSMPLFLIYPTAKRWTSRPQYVLGLMINYGCLMGPTIALGSPALPVSLPLYLGFAGWTVVYDTLYAHQDREDDERIGLGSTAVKYGREGTRIRLLGGAGAFGAGLMGAGLGAGMEGTGMAIWAMGTAVATGWTAGIVVKADLDDGGKIGEAFEEFGKIGAVVVAASAAAAGATMAGI
;
A
#
# COMPACT_ATOMS: atom_id res chain seq x y z
N MET A 1 0.44 -6.18 -12.50
CA MET A 1 -0.71 -5.96 -11.59
C MET A 1 -0.88 -4.51 -11.15
N ARG A 2 0.14 -3.79 -10.61
CA ARG A 2 -0.02 -2.38 -10.19
C ARG A 2 -0.56 -1.46 -11.29
N GLY A 3 -0.01 -1.56 -12.51
CA GLY A 3 -0.50 -0.80 -13.67
C GLY A 3 -1.97 -1.05 -13.99
N ALA A 4 -2.45 -2.30 -13.86
CA ALA A 4 -3.87 -2.64 -14.06
C ALA A 4 -4.77 -1.98 -13.02
N GLY A 5 -4.35 -1.95 -11.76
CA GLY A 5 -5.06 -1.22 -10.70
C GLY A 5 -5.14 0.28 -11.00
N CYS A 6 -4.05 0.90 -11.44
CA CYS A 6 -4.04 2.31 -11.84
C CYS A 6 -4.98 2.57 -13.03
N THR A 7 -4.89 1.78 -14.10
CA THR A 7 -5.78 1.93 -15.28
C THR A 7 -7.25 1.76 -14.90
N LEU A 8 -7.58 0.81 -14.01
CA LEU A 8 -8.94 0.62 -13.52
C LEU A 8 -9.42 1.82 -12.71
N ASN A 9 -8.58 2.37 -11.84
CA ASN A 9 -8.91 3.60 -11.09
C ASN A 9 -9.17 4.76 -12.05
N ASP A 10 -8.30 4.99 -13.04
CA ASP A 10 -8.48 6.05 -14.03
C ASP A 10 -9.82 5.90 -14.79
N ILE A 11 -10.20 4.66 -15.15
CA ILE A 11 -11.48 4.37 -15.80
C ILE A 11 -12.67 4.68 -14.90
N LEU A 12 -12.57 4.36 -13.61
CA LEU A 12 -13.67 4.49 -12.64
C LEU A 12 -13.77 5.88 -12.02
N ASP A 13 -12.70 6.68 -12.06
CA ASP A 13 -12.64 8.03 -11.51
C ASP A 13 -12.73 9.13 -12.58
N ARG A 14 -12.82 8.77 -13.87
CA ARG A 14 -12.84 9.74 -14.99
C ARG A 14 -13.89 10.85 -14.90
N ASP A 15 -15.03 10.61 -14.27
CA ASP A 15 -16.12 11.58 -14.08
C ASP A 15 -15.83 12.60 -12.97
N ILE A 16 -14.98 12.24 -12.01
CA ILE A 16 -14.65 13.08 -10.84
C ILE A 16 -13.24 13.65 -10.90
N ASP A 17 -12.30 12.98 -11.57
CA ASP A 17 -10.94 13.48 -11.75
C ASP A 17 -10.90 14.79 -12.55
N GLY A 18 -11.87 15.02 -13.44
CA GLY A 18 -12.01 16.31 -14.13
C GLY A 18 -12.38 17.48 -13.20
N SER A 19 -12.85 17.19 -11.99
CA SER A 19 -13.30 18.19 -11.00
C SER A 19 -12.26 18.50 -9.92
N VAL A 20 -11.11 17.81 -9.94
CA VAL A 20 -10.01 18.00 -8.99
C VAL A 20 -8.83 18.64 -9.73
N SER A 21 -8.35 19.77 -9.22
CA SER A 21 -7.34 20.60 -9.90
C SER A 21 -6.08 19.83 -10.30
N ARG A 22 -5.61 18.94 -9.41
CA ARG A 22 -4.44 18.10 -9.62
C ARG A 22 -4.64 16.98 -10.66
N THR A 23 -5.85 16.44 -10.78
CA THR A 23 -6.12 15.27 -11.63
C THR A 23 -6.87 15.60 -12.92
N ALA A 24 -7.26 16.86 -13.12
CA ALA A 24 -7.92 17.34 -14.33
C ALA A 24 -7.08 17.13 -15.61
N SER A 25 -5.76 17.07 -15.49
CA SER A 25 -4.84 16.82 -16.60
C SER A 25 -4.58 15.33 -16.89
N ARG A 26 -5.18 14.40 -16.13
CA ARG A 26 -5.00 12.95 -16.36
C ARG A 26 -5.50 12.54 -17.75
N PRO A 27 -5.00 11.41 -18.31
CA PRO A 27 -5.27 11.06 -19.71
C PRO A 27 -6.75 10.90 -20.08
N LEU A 28 -7.57 10.32 -19.20
CA LEU A 28 -9.00 10.13 -19.48
C LEU A 28 -9.82 11.43 -19.31
N PRO A 29 -9.70 12.20 -18.20
CA PRO A 29 -10.38 13.49 -18.06
C PRO A 29 -9.99 14.53 -19.13
N SER A 30 -8.71 14.59 -19.51
CA SER A 30 -8.21 15.53 -20.54
C SER A 30 -8.52 15.11 -21.97
N GLY A 31 -9.02 13.89 -22.19
CA GLY A 31 -9.26 13.35 -23.53
C GLY A 31 -8.01 12.88 -24.28
N ALA A 32 -6.82 12.90 -23.65
CA ALA A 32 -5.58 12.37 -24.23
C ALA A 32 -5.61 10.84 -24.43
N ALA A 33 -6.48 10.13 -23.71
CA ALA A 33 -6.79 8.72 -23.92
C ALA A 33 -8.30 8.50 -24.07
N THR A 34 -8.70 7.49 -24.85
CA THR A 34 -10.12 7.11 -24.99
C THR A 34 -10.48 5.98 -24.03
N LEU A 35 -11.74 5.92 -23.60
CA LEU A 35 -12.22 4.82 -22.75
C LEU A 35 -12.00 3.43 -23.38
N PRO A 36 -12.33 3.18 -24.66
CA PRO A 36 -12.03 1.89 -25.29
C PRO A 36 -10.54 1.56 -25.24
N GLY A 37 -9.67 2.55 -25.51
CA GLY A 37 -8.22 2.37 -25.43
C GLY A 37 -7.74 1.99 -24.03
N ALA A 38 -8.27 2.65 -22.98
CA ALA A 38 -7.96 2.30 -21.59
C ALA A 38 -8.44 0.89 -21.22
N VAL A 39 -9.62 0.46 -21.69
CA VAL A 39 -10.13 -0.90 -21.46
C VAL A 39 -9.27 -1.95 -22.18
N THR A 40 -8.85 -1.68 -23.42
CA THR A 40 -7.90 -2.55 -24.13
C THR A 40 -6.57 -2.65 -23.38
N TRP A 41 -6.04 -1.51 -22.91
CA TRP A 41 -4.81 -1.46 -22.13
C TRP A 41 -4.91 -2.24 -20.81
N LEU A 42 -6.01 -2.08 -20.08
CA LEU A 42 -6.31 -2.86 -18.89
C LEU A 42 -6.35 -4.36 -19.20
N SER A 43 -7.01 -4.76 -20.28
CA SER A 43 -7.14 -6.16 -20.70
C SER A 43 -5.78 -6.77 -21.02
N LEU A 44 -4.89 -6.02 -21.68
CA LEU A 44 -3.51 -6.46 -21.95
C LEU A 44 -2.71 -6.65 -20.66
N GLN A 45 -2.78 -5.69 -19.73
CA GLN A 45 -2.09 -5.77 -18.44
C GLN A 45 -2.57 -6.95 -17.58
N LEU A 46 -3.88 -7.22 -17.56
CA LEU A 46 -4.47 -8.34 -16.83
C LEU A 46 -4.09 -9.68 -17.47
N SER A 47 -4.12 -9.76 -18.81
CA SER A 47 -3.73 -10.97 -19.54
C SER A 47 -2.26 -11.30 -19.31
N LEU A 48 -1.37 -10.30 -19.39
CA LEU A 48 0.05 -10.47 -19.08
C LEU A 48 0.25 -10.88 -17.62
N GLY A 49 -0.47 -10.25 -16.68
CA GLY A 49 -0.44 -10.61 -15.26
C GLY A 49 -0.86 -12.06 -15.02
N LEU A 50 -1.89 -12.54 -15.73
CA LEU A 50 -2.35 -13.92 -15.65
C LEU A 50 -1.30 -14.89 -16.24
N CYS A 51 -0.68 -14.57 -17.38
CA CYS A 51 0.38 -15.39 -17.95
C CYS A 51 1.55 -15.55 -16.97
N VAL A 52 1.97 -14.47 -16.30
CA VAL A 52 3.00 -14.54 -15.26
C VAL A 52 2.54 -15.42 -14.09
N LEU A 53 1.31 -15.24 -13.60
CA LEU A 53 0.77 -16.01 -12.48
C LEU A 53 0.74 -17.52 -12.78
N LEU A 54 0.36 -17.91 -13.99
CA LEU A 54 0.32 -19.31 -14.43
C LEU A 54 1.71 -19.91 -14.71
N ALA A 55 2.74 -19.07 -14.83
CA ALA A 55 4.12 -19.52 -14.97
C ALA A 55 4.84 -19.73 -13.61
N LEU A 56 4.21 -19.33 -12.49
CA LEU A 56 4.82 -19.42 -11.17
C LEU A 56 4.62 -20.80 -10.51
N PRO A 57 5.55 -21.23 -9.62
CA PRO A 57 5.34 -22.40 -8.77
C PRO A 57 4.08 -22.27 -7.89
N ASN A 58 3.52 -23.41 -7.49
CA ASN A 58 2.33 -23.45 -6.62
C ASN A 58 1.15 -22.62 -7.16
N GLN A 59 1.00 -22.58 -8.50
CA GLN A 59 0.01 -21.74 -9.17
C GLN A 59 -1.42 -21.97 -8.69
N ALA A 60 -1.83 -23.21 -8.38
CA ALA A 60 -3.20 -23.50 -7.99
C ALA A 60 -3.57 -22.81 -6.66
N GLN A 61 -2.66 -22.83 -5.68
CA GLN A 61 -2.83 -22.17 -4.39
C GLN A 61 -2.76 -20.65 -4.55
N THR A 62 -1.83 -20.17 -5.35
CA THR A 62 -1.65 -18.73 -5.61
C THR A 62 -2.84 -18.13 -6.36
N VAL A 63 -3.40 -18.84 -7.33
CA VAL A 63 -4.62 -18.46 -8.07
C VAL A 63 -5.83 -18.41 -7.14
N LYS A 64 -6.02 -19.42 -6.27
CA LYS A 64 -7.09 -19.40 -5.27
C LYS A 64 -7.01 -18.15 -4.39
N LEU A 65 -5.80 -17.83 -3.91
CA LEU A 65 -5.56 -16.64 -3.09
C LEU A 65 -5.79 -15.35 -3.89
N GLY A 66 -5.35 -15.31 -5.16
CA GLY A 66 -5.64 -14.20 -6.08
C GLY A 66 -7.14 -13.96 -6.28
N ILE A 67 -7.94 -15.01 -6.44
CA ILE A 67 -9.41 -14.91 -6.52
C ILE A 67 -10.00 -14.34 -5.23
N LEU A 68 -9.51 -14.77 -4.07
CA LEU A 68 -9.95 -14.23 -2.77
C LEU A 68 -9.62 -12.74 -2.58
N SER A 69 -8.66 -12.20 -3.33
CA SER A 69 -8.35 -10.76 -3.33
C SER A 69 -9.35 -9.92 -4.14
N MET A 70 -10.07 -10.52 -5.09
CA MET A 70 -10.92 -9.79 -6.06
C MET A 70 -11.94 -8.84 -5.41
N PRO A 71 -12.61 -9.19 -4.30
CA PRO A 71 -13.51 -8.24 -3.64
C PRO A 71 -12.80 -6.93 -3.27
N LEU A 72 -11.56 -6.96 -2.79
CA LEU A 72 -10.81 -5.75 -2.46
C LEU A 72 -10.53 -4.88 -3.70
N PHE A 73 -10.16 -5.51 -4.82
CA PHE A 73 -9.90 -4.82 -6.09
C PHE A 73 -11.16 -4.20 -6.71
N LEU A 74 -12.34 -4.76 -6.43
CA LEU A 74 -13.62 -4.19 -6.88
C LEU A 74 -14.12 -3.08 -5.94
N ILE A 75 -13.91 -3.25 -4.63
CA ILE A 75 -14.39 -2.32 -3.60
C ILE A 75 -13.54 -1.04 -3.58
N TYR A 76 -12.21 -1.16 -3.59
CA TYR A 76 -11.32 -0.01 -3.41
C TYR A 76 -11.57 1.14 -4.40
N PRO A 77 -11.66 0.93 -5.73
CA PRO A 77 -11.79 2.04 -6.67
C PRO A 77 -13.05 2.89 -6.45
N THR A 78 -14.12 2.30 -5.92
CA THR A 78 -15.36 3.02 -5.64
C THR A 78 -15.43 3.54 -4.20
N ALA A 79 -14.50 3.15 -3.33
CA ALA A 79 -14.60 3.35 -1.89
C ALA A 79 -14.79 4.81 -1.50
N LYS A 80 -14.09 5.74 -2.15
CA LYS A 80 -14.19 7.18 -1.86
C LYS A 80 -15.59 7.78 -2.11
N ARG A 81 -16.45 7.10 -2.88
CA ARG A 81 -17.83 7.55 -3.17
C ARG A 81 -18.81 7.24 -2.03
N TRP A 82 -18.50 6.28 -1.16
CA TRP A 82 -19.46 5.79 -0.16
C TRP A 82 -18.84 5.56 1.23
N THR A 83 -17.51 5.63 1.37
CA THR A 83 -16.83 5.60 2.67
C THR A 83 -15.85 6.75 2.83
N SER A 84 -15.75 7.25 4.06
CA SER A 84 -14.76 8.25 4.48
C SER A 84 -13.42 7.63 4.89
N ARG A 85 -13.21 6.35 4.59
CA ARG A 85 -12.03 5.57 4.98
C ARG A 85 -11.48 4.68 3.84
N PRO A 86 -11.38 5.16 2.59
CA PRO A 86 -10.89 4.34 1.48
C PRO A 86 -9.46 3.83 1.69
N GLN A 87 -8.64 4.56 2.44
CA GLN A 87 -7.26 4.20 2.82
C GLN A 87 -7.13 2.80 3.44
N TYR A 88 -8.11 2.39 4.25
CA TYR A 88 -8.06 1.08 4.89
C TYR A 88 -8.31 -0.04 3.88
N VAL A 89 -9.21 0.17 2.92
CA VAL A 89 -9.45 -0.77 1.83
C VAL A 89 -8.23 -0.84 0.92
N LEU A 90 -7.61 0.31 0.62
CA LEU A 90 -6.35 0.38 -0.14
C LEU A 90 -5.23 -0.41 0.54
N GLY A 91 -5.04 -0.21 1.84
CA GLY A 91 -4.01 -0.89 2.62
C GLY A 91 -4.15 -2.41 2.58
N LEU A 92 -5.37 -2.92 2.67
CA LEU A 92 -5.65 -4.35 2.50
C LEU A 92 -5.43 -4.80 1.05
N MET A 93 -5.88 -4.02 0.06
CA MET A 93 -5.75 -4.38 -1.34
C MET A 93 -4.28 -4.46 -1.80
N ILE A 94 -3.47 -3.42 -1.55
CA ILE A 94 -2.14 -3.29 -2.15
C ILE A 94 -1.11 -4.22 -1.50
N ASN A 95 -1.31 -4.59 -0.23
CA ASN A 95 -0.36 -5.41 0.52
C ASN A 95 -0.64 -6.91 0.43
N TYR A 96 -1.63 -7.32 -0.36
CA TYR A 96 -2.01 -8.73 -0.54
C TYR A 96 -0.85 -9.63 -1.01
N GLY A 97 0.17 -9.02 -1.63
CA GLY A 97 1.44 -9.67 -1.96
C GLY A 97 2.16 -10.32 -0.77
N CYS A 98 1.95 -9.84 0.46
CA CYS A 98 2.49 -10.46 1.68
C CYS A 98 1.99 -11.90 1.88
N LEU A 99 0.77 -12.20 1.45
CA LEU A 99 0.20 -13.55 1.52
C LEU A 99 0.60 -14.38 0.29
N MET A 100 0.66 -13.75 -0.89
CA MET A 100 0.96 -14.43 -2.16
C MET A 100 2.42 -14.85 -2.28
N GLY A 101 3.37 -14.03 -1.83
CA GLY A 101 4.81 -14.32 -1.95
C GLY A 101 5.20 -15.67 -1.33
N PRO A 102 4.90 -15.92 -0.05
CA PRO A 102 5.15 -17.21 0.58
C PRO A 102 4.32 -18.34 -0.03
N THR A 103 3.09 -18.07 -0.52
CA THR A 103 2.29 -19.09 -1.22
C THR A 103 2.97 -19.57 -2.50
N ILE A 104 3.60 -18.66 -3.26
CA ILE A 104 4.38 -19.01 -4.45
C ILE A 104 5.58 -19.87 -4.08
N ALA A 105 6.32 -19.50 -3.02
CA ALA A 105 7.55 -20.20 -2.63
C ALA A 105 7.30 -21.53 -1.90
N LEU A 106 6.31 -21.60 -1.00
CA LEU A 106 6.11 -22.68 -0.02
C LEU A 106 4.81 -23.47 -0.24
N GLY A 107 3.97 -23.07 -1.20
CA GLY A 107 2.66 -23.67 -1.44
C GLY A 107 1.61 -23.31 -0.38
N SER A 108 1.93 -22.44 0.57
CA SER A 108 1.03 -21.96 1.62
C SER A 108 1.38 -20.53 2.05
N PRO A 109 0.44 -19.75 2.61
CA PRO A 109 0.67 -18.35 2.90
C PRO A 109 1.58 -18.09 4.11
N ALA A 110 2.12 -19.10 4.81
CA ALA A 110 2.96 -18.91 5.99
C ALA A 110 2.41 -17.88 7.00
N LEU A 111 1.16 -18.11 7.45
CA LEU A 111 0.37 -17.13 8.22
C LEU A 111 1.10 -16.49 9.42
N PRO A 112 1.92 -17.20 10.22
CA PRO A 112 2.65 -16.59 11.33
C PRO A 112 3.54 -15.40 10.91
N VAL A 113 4.09 -15.43 9.69
CA VAL A 113 4.89 -14.34 9.12
C VAL A 113 4.01 -13.38 8.34
N SER A 114 3.19 -13.91 7.44
CA SER A 114 2.54 -13.10 6.41
C SER A 114 1.39 -12.25 6.93
N LEU A 115 0.64 -12.73 7.93
CA LEU A 115 -0.49 -11.98 8.48
C LEU A 115 -0.03 -10.71 9.24
N PRO A 116 0.93 -10.77 10.18
CA PRO A 116 1.41 -9.55 10.83
C PRO A 116 2.11 -8.62 9.83
N LEU A 117 2.86 -9.16 8.86
CA LEU A 117 3.47 -8.36 7.80
C LEU A 117 2.42 -7.63 6.95
N TYR A 118 1.38 -8.34 6.53
CA TYR A 118 0.26 -7.82 5.75
C TYR A 118 -0.47 -6.69 6.47
N LEU A 119 -0.82 -6.89 7.74
CA LEU A 119 -1.52 -5.88 8.55
C LEU A 119 -0.62 -4.69 8.89
N GLY A 120 0.68 -4.92 9.14
CA GLY A 120 1.65 -3.87 9.37
C GLY A 120 1.80 -2.96 8.16
N PHE A 121 2.02 -3.54 6.98
CA PHE A 121 2.07 -2.76 5.75
C PHE A 121 0.74 -2.11 5.39
N ALA A 122 -0.41 -2.73 5.70
CA ALA A 122 -1.71 -2.07 5.55
C ALA A 122 -1.82 -0.82 6.44
N GLY A 123 -1.32 -0.89 7.68
CA GLY A 123 -1.18 0.27 8.57
C GLY A 123 -0.29 1.35 7.96
N TRP A 124 0.85 0.96 7.39
CA TRP A 124 1.76 1.89 6.70
C TRP A 124 1.13 2.55 5.48
N THR A 125 0.35 1.80 4.69
CA THR A 125 -0.42 2.35 3.57
C THR A 125 -1.43 3.39 4.04
N VAL A 126 -2.13 3.14 5.14
CA VAL A 126 -3.01 4.16 5.73
C VAL A 126 -2.19 5.40 6.11
N VAL A 127 -0.96 5.26 6.62
CA VAL A 127 -0.11 6.42 6.95
C VAL A 127 0.18 7.29 5.74
N TYR A 128 0.85 6.73 4.73
CA TYR A 128 1.31 7.55 3.61
C TYR A 128 0.15 8.03 2.73
N ASP A 129 -0.92 7.22 2.59
CA ASP A 129 -2.04 7.57 1.72
C ASP A 129 -2.97 8.61 2.37
N THR A 130 -3.19 8.53 3.70
CA THR A 130 -3.89 9.63 4.39
C THR A 130 -3.07 10.92 4.34
N LEU A 131 -1.74 10.85 4.46
CA LEU A 131 -0.91 12.05 4.35
C LEU A 131 -1.03 12.65 2.95
N TYR A 132 -0.91 11.82 1.91
CA TYR A 132 -1.06 12.23 0.53
C TYR A 132 -2.45 12.82 0.22
N ALA A 133 -3.51 12.24 0.80
CA ALA A 133 -4.88 12.71 0.63
C ALA A 133 -5.14 14.13 1.18
N HIS A 134 -4.24 14.70 2.00
CA HIS A 134 -4.36 16.12 2.38
C HIS A 134 -4.10 17.07 1.21
N GLN A 135 -3.43 16.63 0.12
CA GLN A 135 -3.26 17.45 -1.08
C GLN A 135 -4.58 17.77 -1.79
N ASP A 136 -5.51 16.81 -1.80
CA ASP A 136 -6.79 16.93 -2.52
C ASP A 136 -7.96 17.23 -1.58
N ARG A 137 -7.71 17.44 -0.27
CA ARG A 137 -8.77 17.50 0.74
C ARG A 137 -9.84 18.54 0.44
N GLU A 138 -9.44 19.75 0.03
CA GLU A 138 -10.38 20.85 -0.24
C GLU A 138 -11.24 20.57 -1.47
N ASP A 139 -10.63 20.01 -2.53
CA ASP A 139 -11.35 19.62 -3.74
C ASP A 139 -12.29 18.45 -3.45
N ASP A 140 -11.81 17.40 -2.76
CA ASP A 140 -12.60 16.25 -2.31
C ASP A 140 -13.82 16.68 -1.47
N GLU A 141 -13.62 17.60 -0.51
CA GLU A 141 -14.70 18.14 0.33
C GLU A 141 -15.74 18.90 -0.50
N ARG A 142 -15.30 19.69 -1.50
CA ARG A 142 -16.19 20.44 -2.39
C ARG A 142 -17.09 19.55 -3.24
N ILE A 143 -16.56 18.42 -3.72
CA ILE A 143 -17.31 17.46 -4.55
C ILE A 143 -17.95 16.32 -3.76
N GLY A 144 -17.86 16.35 -2.42
CA GLY A 144 -18.50 15.38 -1.53
C GLY A 144 -17.86 14.00 -1.50
N LEU A 145 -16.56 13.89 -1.82
CA LEU A 145 -15.80 12.64 -1.75
C LEU A 145 -15.28 12.37 -0.33
N GLY A 146 -15.22 11.09 0.02
CA GLY A 146 -14.74 10.63 1.31
C GLY A 146 -13.25 10.27 1.30
N SER A 147 -12.50 10.86 2.22
CA SER A 147 -11.13 10.43 2.55
C SER A 147 -10.89 10.53 4.05
N THR A 148 -9.88 9.82 4.56
CA THR A 148 -9.46 9.98 5.96
C THR A 148 -8.94 11.39 6.26
N ALA A 149 -8.38 12.10 5.27
CA ALA A 149 -7.97 13.49 5.39
C ALA A 149 -9.18 14.42 5.57
N VAL A 150 -10.23 14.27 4.75
CA VAL A 150 -11.51 14.97 4.90
C VAL A 150 -12.15 14.63 6.25
N LYS A 151 -12.18 13.34 6.63
CA LYS A 151 -12.86 12.86 7.84
C LYS A 151 -12.26 13.40 9.13
N TYR A 152 -10.92 13.36 9.24
CA TYR A 152 -10.24 13.66 10.49
C TYR A 152 -9.70 15.08 10.56
N GLY A 153 -9.63 15.78 9.42
CA GLY A 153 -9.05 17.11 9.32
C GLY A 153 -7.60 17.16 9.82
N ARG A 154 -7.08 18.38 10.01
CA ARG A 154 -5.67 18.61 10.38
C ARG A 154 -5.34 18.07 11.77
N GLU A 155 -6.21 18.34 12.73
CA GLU A 155 -6.00 18.04 14.14
C GLU A 155 -6.11 16.53 14.43
N GLY A 156 -7.07 15.85 13.80
CA GLY A 156 -7.34 14.43 14.04
C GLY A 156 -6.43 13.47 13.27
N THR A 157 -5.78 13.91 12.19
CA THR A 157 -4.96 13.03 11.34
C THR A 157 -3.70 12.54 12.05
N ARG A 158 -2.91 13.43 12.66
CA ARG A 158 -1.55 13.09 13.15
C ARG A 158 -1.53 11.91 14.12
N ILE A 159 -2.39 11.93 15.15
CA ILE A 159 -2.45 10.84 16.14
C ILE A 159 -2.80 9.49 15.52
N ARG A 160 -3.65 9.49 14.48
CA ARG A 160 -4.05 8.27 13.76
C ARG A 160 -2.94 7.75 12.86
N LEU A 161 -2.19 8.63 12.21
CA LEU A 161 -1.01 8.24 11.44
C LEU A 161 0.10 7.70 12.34
N LEU A 162 0.28 8.26 13.54
CA LEU A 162 1.20 7.68 14.53
C LEU A 162 0.73 6.28 14.99
N GLY A 163 -0.58 6.08 15.17
CA GLY A 163 -1.14 4.75 15.40
C GLY A 163 -0.87 3.78 14.23
N GLY A 164 -1.00 4.24 12.99
CA GLY A 164 -0.66 3.47 11.79
C GLY A 164 0.83 3.13 11.69
N ALA A 165 1.72 4.05 12.07
CA ALA A 165 3.16 3.80 12.16
C ALA A 165 3.47 2.76 13.25
N GLY A 166 2.79 2.84 14.40
CA GLY A 166 2.88 1.82 15.45
C GLY A 166 2.42 0.44 14.97
N ALA A 167 1.31 0.37 14.23
CA ALA A 167 0.83 -0.87 13.62
C ALA A 167 1.82 -1.44 12.60
N PHE A 168 2.47 -0.57 11.81
CA PHE A 168 3.54 -0.97 10.90
C PHE A 168 4.71 -1.62 11.63
N GLY A 169 5.24 -0.97 12.67
CA GLY A 169 6.32 -1.53 13.49
C GLY A 169 5.94 -2.83 14.19
N ALA A 170 4.73 -2.90 14.76
CA ALA A 170 4.22 -4.11 15.40
C ALA A 170 4.07 -5.27 14.40
N GLY A 171 3.61 -5.00 13.17
CA GLY A 171 3.49 -5.99 12.12
C GLY A 171 4.84 -6.51 11.62
N LEU A 172 5.83 -5.63 11.44
CA LEU A 172 7.20 -6.04 11.11
C LEU A 172 7.81 -6.91 12.22
N MET A 173 7.71 -6.47 13.48
CA MET A 173 8.23 -7.23 14.61
C MET A 173 7.53 -8.59 14.74
N GLY A 174 6.20 -8.62 14.60
CA GLY A 174 5.41 -9.85 14.60
C GLY A 174 5.81 -10.81 13.49
N ALA A 175 6.16 -10.31 12.30
CA ALA A 175 6.66 -11.13 11.20
C ALA A 175 8.02 -11.77 11.51
N GLY A 176 8.93 -11.04 12.17
CA GLY A 176 10.22 -11.58 12.62
C GLY A 176 10.06 -12.70 13.66
N LEU A 177 9.18 -12.49 14.64
CA LEU A 177 8.83 -13.52 15.63
C LEU A 177 8.15 -14.73 14.97
N GLY A 178 7.21 -14.49 14.06
CA GLY A 178 6.52 -15.56 13.31
C GLY A 178 7.45 -16.36 12.39
N ALA A 179 8.58 -15.77 11.99
CA ALA A 179 9.62 -16.46 11.24
C ALA A 179 10.58 -17.26 12.13
N GLY A 180 10.43 -17.19 13.46
CA GLY A 180 11.34 -17.84 14.40
C GLY A 180 12.74 -17.23 14.39
N MET A 181 12.87 -15.93 14.09
CA MET A 181 14.16 -15.26 14.13
C MET A 181 14.68 -15.20 15.56
N GLU A 182 15.95 -15.56 15.74
CA GLU A 182 16.65 -15.54 17.03
C GLU A 182 18.04 -14.88 16.87
N GLY A 183 18.74 -14.66 17.99
CA GLY A 183 20.13 -14.22 18.00
C GLY A 183 20.39 -12.93 17.20
N THR A 184 21.49 -12.92 16.44
CA THR A 184 21.92 -11.77 15.65
C THR A 184 20.93 -11.44 14.53
N GLY A 185 20.32 -12.46 13.90
CA GLY A 185 19.28 -12.25 12.89
C GLY A 185 18.09 -11.44 13.42
N MET A 186 17.61 -11.79 14.61
CA MET A 186 16.54 -11.04 15.26
C MET A 186 16.96 -9.60 15.64
N ALA A 187 18.19 -9.42 16.12
CA ALA A 187 18.70 -8.09 16.45
C ALA A 187 18.77 -7.17 15.22
N ILE A 188 19.26 -7.69 14.08
CA ILE A 188 19.30 -6.95 12.81
C ILE A 188 17.88 -6.58 12.35
N TRP A 189 16.96 -7.54 12.40
CA TRP A 189 15.56 -7.30 12.01
C TRP A 189 14.88 -6.25 12.90
N ALA A 190 15.09 -6.32 14.22
CA ALA A 190 14.55 -5.37 15.17
C ALA A 190 15.11 -3.96 14.95
N MET A 191 16.41 -3.83 14.66
CA MET A 191 17.02 -2.54 14.29
C MET A 191 16.41 -1.97 13.01
N GLY A 192 16.27 -2.78 11.96
CA GLY A 192 15.62 -2.36 10.71
C GLY A 192 14.17 -1.93 10.91
N THR A 193 13.43 -2.66 11.73
CA THR A 193 12.04 -2.35 12.12
C THR A 193 11.96 -1.01 12.85
N ALA A 194 12.85 -0.77 13.82
CA ALA A 194 12.92 0.47 14.58
C ALA A 194 13.24 1.68 13.68
N VAL A 195 14.20 1.52 12.75
CA VAL A 195 14.54 2.56 11.77
C VAL A 195 13.36 2.86 10.85
N ALA A 196 12.74 1.83 10.25
CA ALA A 196 11.63 2.02 9.33
C ALA A 196 10.41 2.68 9.99
N THR A 197 10.10 2.26 11.22
CA THR A 197 8.97 2.78 11.99
C THR A 197 9.25 4.18 12.53
N GLY A 198 10.45 4.41 13.07
CA GLY A 198 10.89 5.71 13.56
C GLY A 198 10.95 6.75 12.44
N TRP A 199 11.42 6.36 11.25
CA TRP A 199 11.42 7.22 10.07
C TRP A 199 9.99 7.56 9.62
N THR A 200 9.10 6.56 9.53
CA THR A 200 7.67 6.76 9.24
C THR A 200 7.03 7.75 10.22
N ALA A 201 7.22 7.55 11.53
CA ALA A 201 6.70 8.46 12.55
C ALA A 201 7.32 9.86 12.47
N GLY A 202 8.62 9.94 12.17
CA GLY A 202 9.34 11.20 11.98
C GLY A 202 8.77 12.03 10.83
N ILE A 203 8.44 11.41 9.70
CA ILE A 203 7.74 12.06 8.58
C ILE A 203 6.40 12.59 9.06
N VAL A 204 5.59 11.78 9.73
CA VAL A 204 4.26 12.17 10.24
C VAL A 204 4.33 13.38 11.19
N VAL A 205 5.32 13.43 12.08
CA VAL A 205 5.47 14.54 13.04
C VAL A 205 5.89 15.83 12.34
N LYS A 206 6.76 15.74 11.34
CA LYS A 206 7.31 16.89 10.62
C LYS A 206 6.42 17.37 9.48
N ALA A 207 5.50 16.54 8.99
CA ALA A 207 4.70 16.86 7.83
C ALA A 207 3.81 18.09 8.05
N ASP A 208 3.97 19.06 7.16
CA ASP A 208 3.12 20.23 7.05
C ASP A 208 1.87 19.84 6.26
N LEU A 209 0.72 19.73 6.94
CA LEU A 209 -0.51 19.26 6.30
C LEU A 209 -1.16 20.34 5.41
N ASP A 210 -0.66 21.59 5.48
CA ASP A 210 -1.16 22.74 4.74
C ASP A 210 -0.38 22.96 3.42
N ASP A 211 0.78 22.32 3.27
CA ASP A 211 1.67 22.50 2.13
C ASP A 211 1.67 21.26 1.24
N GLY A 212 0.87 21.29 0.17
CA GLY A 212 0.77 20.19 -0.79
C GLY A 212 2.10 19.80 -1.43
N GLY A 213 3.02 20.76 -1.62
CA GLY A 213 4.36 20.49 -2.15
C GLY A 213 5.20 19.66 -1.18
N LYS A 214 5.26 20.07 0.09
CA LYS A 214 5.95 19.31 1.14
C LYS A 214 5.32 17.95 1.40
N ILE A 215 4.00 17.81 1.27
CA ILE A 215 3.34 16.50 1.34
C ILE A 215 3.82 15.60 0.19
N GLY A 216 3.98 16.14 -1.01
CA GLY A 216 4.55 15.42 -2.15
C GLY A 216 5.97 14.91 -1.87
N GLU A 217 6.84 15.77 -1.35
CA GLU A 217 8.21 15.40 -0.96
C GLU A 217 8.22 14.31 0.13
N ALA A 218 7.39 14.46 1.16
CA ALA A 218 7.21 13.45 2.21
C ALA A 218 6.72 12.10 1.65
N PHE A 219 5.85 12.13 0.63
CA PHE A 219 5.36 10.93 -0.04
C PHE A 219 6.47 10.18 -0.78
N GLU A 220 7.36 10.89 -1.46
CA GLU A 220 8.54 10.29 -2.11
C GLU A 220 9.50 9.67 -1.09
N GLU A 221 9.63 10.30 0.09
CA GLU A 221 10.47 9.80 1.17
C GLU A 221 9.99 8.44 1.71
N PHE A 222 8.68 8.20 1.81
CA PHE A 222 8.15 6.88 2.18
C PHE A 222 8.64 5.75 1.26
N GLY A 223 8.88 6.04 -0.02
CA GLY A 223 9.43 5.05 -0.97
C GLY A 223 10.78 4.48 -0.53
N LYS A 224 11.59 5.26 0.19
CA LYS A 224 12.94 4.87 0.66
C LYS A 224 12.87 3.93 1.88
N ILE A 225 11.84 4.03 2.70
CA ILE A 225 11.66 3.19 3.90
C ILE A 225 11.48 1.71 3.53
N GLY A 226 10.82 1.42 2.40
CA GLY A 226 10.70 0.05 1.90
C GLY A 226 12.06 -0.62 1.66
N ALA A 227 13.05 0.13 1.19
CA ALA A 227 14.41 -0.39 0.98
C ALA A 227 15.09 -0.78 2.31
N VAL A 228 14.82 -0.06 3.40
CA VAL A 228 15.32 -0.41 4.73
C VAL A 228 14.76 -1.76 5.19
N VAL A 229 13.46 -2.00 4.99
CA VAL A 229 12.83 -3.27 5.38
C VAL A 229 13.39 -4.44 4.56
N VAL A 230 13.59 -4.25 3.25
CA VAL A 230 14.19 -5.28 2.39
C VAL A 230 15.63 -5.57 2.78
N ALA A 231 16.44 -4.53 3.02
CA ALA A 231 17.83 -4.69 3.43
C ALA A 231 17.94 -5.40 4.80
N ALA A 232 17.10 -5.02 5.76
CA ALA A 232 17.05 -5.66 7.08
C ALA A 232 16.63 -7.13 6.98
N SER A 233 15.65 -7.46 6.13
CA SER A 233 15.23 -8.84 5.88
C SER A 233 16.38 -9.69 5.32
N ALA A 234 17.06 -9.19 4.28
CA ALA A 234 18.18 -9.89 3.65
C ALA A 234 19.36 -10.08 4.62
N ALA A 235 19.72 -9.04 5.39
CA ALA A 235 20.79 -9.10 6.37
C ALA A 235 20.47 -10.04 7.54
N ALA A 236 19.23 -10.00 8.05
CA ALA A 236 18.77 -10.91 9.09
C ALA A 236 18.81 -12.38 8.61
N ALA A 237 18.31 -12.65 7.41
CA ALA A 237 18.37 -13.98 6.80
C ALA A 237 19.82 -14.46 6.63
N GLY A 238 20.73 -13.57 6.20
CA GLY A 238 22.16 -13.86 6.08
C GLY A 238 22.80 -14.26 7.42
N ALA A 239 22.50 -13.53 8.50
CA ALA A 239 22.99 -13.86 9.84
C ALA A 239 22.46 -15.21 10.34
N THR A 240 21.15 -15.46 10.18
CA THR A 240 20.55 -16.75 10.55
C THR A 240 21.17 -17.92 9.79
N MET A 241 21.42 -17.77 8.48
CA MET A 241 22.08 -18.83 7.68
C MET A 241 23.54 -19.05 8.06
N ALA A 242 24.23 -18.03 8.57
CA ALA A 242 25.60 -18.13 9.05
C ALA A 242 25.71 -18.71 10.47
N GLY A 243 24.59 -18.95 11.16
CA GLY A 243 24.56 -19.50 12.51
C GLY A 243 25.10 -18.55 13.59
N ILE A 244 25.04 -17.25 13.33
CA ILE A 244 25.51 -16.16 14.23
C ILE A 244 24.34 -15.36 14.80
#